data_AF-A0AAE0YBD2-F1
#
_entry.id   AF-A0AAE0YBD2-F1
#
_cell.length_a   1.000
_cell.length_b   1.000
_cell.length_c   1.000
_cell.angle_alpha   90.00
_cell.angle_beta   90.00
_cell.angle_gamma   90.00
#
_symmetry.space_group_name_H-M   'P 1'
#
loop_
_entity.id
_entity.type
_entity.pdbx_description
1 polymer ?
#
loop_
_entity_poly.entity_id
_entity_poly.type
_entity_poly.pdbx_seq_one_letter_code
_entity_poly.pdbx_strand_id
1 'polypeptide(L)'
;MENSVSLDESATLKTLSMEDIVAKHRKEKKELQAQIQKLKHSVPKGDKKKKKEVTDQIAKLEAEQVARHEHEVSTFTQDDESKERGEGESIDTVSEVEGQYKQGNNTCQEPTGRKSKAQKRRVHLSSIKSCTSQFVMETSTMYDETSKNPIKSKF
;
A
#
# COMPACT_ATOMS: atom_id res chain seq x y z
N MET A 1 8.78 -47.06 10.79
CA MET A 1 8.71 -45.58 10.78
C MET A 1 9.51 -45.10 9.58
N GLU A 2 8.98 -45.23 8.37
CA GLU A 2 9.59 -44.64 7.18
C GLU A 2 8.46 -44.17 6.29
N ASN A 3 8.19 -42.86 6.33
CA ASN A 3 7.22 -42.21 5.47
C ASN A 3 8.00 -41.58 4.32
N SER A 4 8.30 -42.40 3.31
CA SER A 4 8.89 -41.99 2.04
C SER A 4 7.80 -41.44 1.14
N VAL A 5 7.59 -40.12 1.17
CA VAL A 5 6.83 -39.44 0.11
C VAL A 5 7.83 -38.58 -0.67
N SER A 6 8.44 -39.20 -1.67
CA SER A 6 9.16 -38.51 -2.73
C SER A 6 8.14 -37.70 -3.54
N LEU A 7 8.03 -36.42 -3.19
CA LEU A 7 7.27 -35.44 -3.95
C LEU A 7 8.07 -35.06 -5.18
N ASP A 8 7.72 -35.69 -6.29
CA ASP A 8 7.88 -35.10 -7.60
C ASP A 8 6.95 -33.87 -7.68
N GLU A 9 7.50 -32.67 -7.41
CA GLU A 9 6.81 -31.39 -7.64
C GLU A 9 6.71 -31.04 -9.13
N SER A 10 7.53 -31.64 -9.99
CA SER A 10 7.65 -31.31 -11.42
C SER A 10 6.48 -31.83 -12.27
N ALA A 11 5.93 -32.99 -11.94
CA ALA A 11 4.83 -33.62 -12.67
C ALA A 11 3.48 -32.95 -12.40
N THR A 12 3.32 -32.29 -11.24
CA THR A 12 2.08 -31.58 -10.94
C THR A 12 1.91 -30.29 -11.71
N LEU A 13 2.98 -29.68 -12.24
CA LEU A 13 2.88 -28.48 -13.09
C LEU A 13 2.45 -28.81 -14.52
N LYS A 14 2.64 -30.05 -14.97
CA LYS A 14 2.41 -30.46 -16.36
C LYS A 14 0.94 -30.71 -16.72
N THR A 15 0.02 -30.63 -15.76
CA THR A 15 -1.43 -30.88 -15.96
C THR A 15 -2.31 -29.66 -15.71
N LEU A 16 -1.75 -28.50 -15.35
CA LEU A 16 -2.53 -27.28 -15.17
C LEU A 16 -2.67 -26.50 -16.47
N SER A 17 -3.85 -25.92 -16.69
CA SER A 17 -4.12 -25.04 -17.82
C SER A 17 -3.29 -23.75 -17.70
N MET A 18 -3.04 -23.08 -18.83
CA MET A 18 -2.41 -21.75 -18.85
C MET A 18 -3.14 -20.75 -17.94
N GLU A 19 -4.48 -20.81 -17.87
CA GLU A 19 -5.27 -19.98 -16.96
C GLU A 19 -4.95 -20.23 -15.48
N ASP A 20 -4.69 -21.48 -15.11
CA ASP A 20 -4.35 -21.86 -13.75
C ASP A 20 -2.93 -21.40 -13.37
N ILE A 21 -1.99 -21.45 -14.32
CA ILE A 21 -0.63 -20.94 -14.15
C ILE A 21 -0.68 -19.44 -13.85
N VAL A 22 -1.42 -18.68 -14.66
CA VAL A 22 -1.60 -17.23 -14.42
C VAL A 22 -2.33 -16.98 -13.09
N ALA A 23 -3.30 -17.81 -12.71
CA ALA A 23 -3.96 -17.69 -11.41
C ALA A 23 -3.00 -17.91 -10.23
N LYS A 24 -2.08 -18.88 -10.35
CA LYS A 24 -1.00 -19.11 -9.37
C LYS A 24 -0.06 -17.92 -9.30
N HIS A 25 0.42 -17.40 -10.44
CA HIS A 25 1.30 -16.22 -10.48
C HIS A 25 0.67 -15.02 -9.77
N ARG A 26 -0.63 -14.78 -9.97
CA ARG A 26 -1.37 -13.71 -9.25
C ARG A 26 -1.40 -13.93 -7.74
N LYS A 27 -1.56 -15.16 -7.28
CA LYS A 27 -1.56 -15.51 -5.86
C LYS A 27 -0.17 -15.32 -5.26
N GLU A 28 0.85 -15.85 -5.91
CA GLU A 28 2.25 -15.74 -5.48
C GLU A 28 2.73 -14.28 -5.45
N LYS A 29 2.32 -13.45 -6.42
CA LYS A 29 2.62 -12.02 -6.40
C LYS A 29 2.03 -11.34 -5.17
N LYS A 30 0.81 -11.69 -4.77
CA LYS A 30 0.16 -11.14 -3.55
C LYS A 30 0.88 -11.61 -2.28
N GLU A 31 1.25 -12.87 -2.22
CA GLU A 31 1.99 -13.45 -1.10
C GLU A 31 3.38 -12.83 -0.96
N LEU A 32 4.09 -12.62 -2.08
CA LEU A 32 5.39 -11.94 -2.09
C LEU A 32 5.25 -10.51 -1.59
N GLN A 33 4.24 -9.76 -2.04
CA GLN A 33 3.99 -8.39 -1.56
C GLN A 33 3.71 -8.35 -0.06
N ALA A 34 2.96 -9.32 0.48
CA ALA A 34 2.75 -9.43 1.92
C ALA A 34 4.06 -9.73 2.67
N GLN A 35 4.92 -10.58 2.11
CA GLN A 35 6.23 -10.91 2.67
C GLN A 35 7.18 -9.70 2.65
N ILE A 36 7.23 -8.97 1.54
CA ILE A 36 7.99 -7.71 1.40
C ILE A 36 7.57 -6.70 2.46
N GLN A 37 6.26 -6.53 2.68
CA GLN A 37 5.78 -5.62 3.73
C GLN A 37 6.22 -6.07 5.12
N LYS A 38 6.16 -7.36 5.44
CA LYS A 38 6.67 -7.89 6.72
C LYS A 38 8.17 -7.63 6.87
N LEU A 39 8.96 -7.88 5.84
CA LEU A 39 10.41 -7.62 5.84
C LEU A 39 10.73 -6.13 6.01
N LYS A 40 9.99 -5.24 5.35
CA LYS A 40 10.15 -3.78 5.51
C LYS A 40 9.82 -3.32 6.93
N HIS A 41 8.81 -3.90 7.56
CA HIS A 41 8.39 -3.54 8.91
C HIS A 41 9.25 -4.18 10.02
N SER A 42 9.94 -5.29 9.75
CA SER A 42 10.83 -5.92 10.72
C SER A 42 12.10 -5.10 10.98
N VAL A 43 12.50 -4.24 10.04
CA VAL A 43 13.65 -3.35 10.18
C VAL A 43 13.29 -2.09 10.98
N PRO A 44 13.97 -1.83 12.12
CA PRO A 44 13.79 -0.59 12.86
C PRO A 44 14.17 0.65 12.04
N LYS A 45 13.46 1.76 12.23
CA LYS A 45 13.61 3.01 11.42
C LYS A 45 15.02 3.60 11.39
N GLY A 46 15.86 3.32 12.41
CA GLY A 46 17.21 3.86 12.54
C GLY A 46 18.33 2.98 11.97
N ASP A 47 18.06 1.71 11.67
CA ASP A 47 19.10 0.76 11.24
C ASP A 47 19.29 0.83 9.72
N LYS A 48 20.10 1.80 9.28
CA LYS A 48 20.36 2.06 7.85
C LYS A 48 21.01 0.86 7.14
N LYS A 49 21.85 0.10 7.85
CA LYS A 49 22.57 -1.04 7.26
C LYS A 49 21.59 -2.17 6.95
N LYS A 50 20.76 -2.56 7.92
CA LYS A 50 19.72 -3.58 7.72
C LYS A 50 18.68 -3.15 6.69
N LYS A 51 18.33 -1.86 6.64
CA LYS A 51 17.39 -1.35 5.63
C LYS A 51 17.91 -1.54 4.21
N LYS A 52 19.21 -1.31 3.99
CA LYS A 52 19.85 -1.55 2.69
C LYS A 52 19.83 -3.04 2.34
N GLU A 53 20.29 -3.88 3.27
CA GLU A 53 20.32 -5.34 3.10
C GLU A 53 18.94 -5.91 2.76
N VAL A 54 17.90 -5.51 3.50
CA VAL A 54 16.52 -5.94 3.22
C VAL A 54 16.02 -5.42 1.87
N THR A 55 16.43 -4.23 1.44
CA THR A 55 16.07 -3.70 0.11
C THR A 55 16.72 -4.51 -1.00
N ASP A 56 18.01 -4.85 -0.85
CA ASP A 56 18.74 -5.68 -1.81
C ASP A 56 18.15 -7.10 -1.87
N GLN A 57 17.77 -7.67 -0.72
CA GLN A 57 17.07 -8.96 -0.64
C GLN A 57 15.69 -8.91 -1.32
N ILE A 58 14.91 -7.84 -1.12
CA ILE A 58 13.61 -7.65 -1.79
C ILE A 58 13.80 -7.62 -3.31
N ALA A 59 14.76 -6.84 -3.81
CA ALA A 59 15.02 -6.74 -5.24
C ALA A 59 15.39 -8.10 -5.85
N LYS A 60 16.20 -8.89 -5.14
CA LYS A 60 16.54 -10.26 -5.55
C LYS A 60 15.30 -11.17 -5.60
N LEU A 61 14.46 -11.14 -4.57
CA LEU A 61 13.25 -11.96 -4.50
C LEU A 61 12.23 -11.61 -5.60
N GLU A 62 12.07 -10.32 -5.91
CA GLU A 62 11.20 -9.86 -7.00
C GLU A 62 11.75 -10.30 -8.37
N ALA A 63 13.06 -10.17 -8.60
CA ALA A 63 13.69 -10.61 -9.84
C ALA A 63 13.58 -12.13 -10.05
N GLU A 64 13.85 -12.92 -9.00
CA GLU A 64 13.72 -14.38 -9.06
C GLU A 64 12.28 -14.83 -9.32
N GLN A 65 11.28 -14.16 -8.74
CA GLN A 65 9.88 -14.48 -9.00
C GLN A 65 9.52 -14.24 -10.47
N VAL A 66 9.87 -13.07 -11.01
CA VAL A 66 9.59 -12.71 -12.40
C VAL A 66 10.28 -13.71 -13.35
N ALA A 67 11.57 -13.99 -13.12
CA ALA A 67 12.30 -14.95 -13.94
C ALA A 67 11.68 -16.35 -13.93
N ARG A 68 11.17 -16.82 -12.77
CA ARG A 68 10.44 -18.10 -12.70
C ARG A 68 9.12 -18.05 -13.48
N HIS A 69 8.33 -16.99 -13.33
CA HIS A 69 7.06 -16.83 -14.04
C HIS A 69 7.26 -16.77 -15.55
N GLU A 70 8.28 -16.05 -16.02
CA GLU A 70 8.66 -16.00 -17.43
C GLU A 70 9.10 -17.37 -17.96
N HIS A 71 9.91 -18.10 -17.20
CA HIS A 71 10.34 -19.44 -17.57
C HIS A 71 9.16 -20.43 -17.63
N GLU A 72 8.23 -20.38 -16.69
CA GLU A 72 7.04 -21.23 -16.68
C GLU A 72 6.14 -20.97 -17.90
N VAL A 73 5.91 -19.69 -18.24
CA VAL A 73 5.15 -19.31 -19.45
C VAL A 73 5.89 -19.74 -20.72
N SER A 74 7.20 -19.51 -20.80
CA SER A 74 8.01 -19.90 -21.96
C SER A 74 8.06 -21.42 -22.15
N THR A 75 8.12 -22.19 -21.06
CA THR A 75 8.13 -23.65 -21.13
C THR A 75 6.78 -24.17 -21.59
N PHE A 76 5.68 -23.60 -21.06
CA PHE A 76 4.33 -24.00 -21.43
C PHE A 76 4.01 -23.71 -22.91
N THR A 77 4.42 -22.52 -23.39
CA THR A 77 4.25 -22.14 -24.80
C THR A 77 5.09 -23.01 -25.75
N GLN A 78 6.33 -23.35 -25.40
CA GLN A 78 7.17 -24.25 -26.20
C GLN A 78 6.63 -25.70 -26.23
N ASP A 79 6.09 -26.18 -25.10
CA ASP A 79 5.45 -27.49 -25.02
C ASP A 79 4.19 -27.55 -25.90
N ASP A 80 3.41 -26.46 -25.98
CA ASP A 80 2.25 -26.35 -26.88
C ASP A 80 2.65 -26.21 -28.37
N GLU A 81 3.70 -25.45 -28.69
CA GLU A 81 4.21 -25.28 -30.07
C GLU A 81 4.74 -26.58 -30.70
N SER A 82 5.17 -27.54 -29.88
CA SER A 82 5.60 -28.86 -30.35
C SER A 82 4.44 -29.75 -30.82
N LYS A 83 3.18 -29.32 -30.64
CA LYS A 83 1.97 -30.07 -31.01
C LYS A 83 1.18 -29.53 -32.20
N GLU A 84 1.23 -28.23 -32.50
CA GLU A 84 0.38 -27.64 -33.54
C GLU A 84 1.18 -26.64 -34.39
N ARG A 85 1.50 -27.05 -35.63
CA ARG A 85 2.00 -26.13 -36.67
C ARG A 85 0.80 -25.38 -37.24
N GLY A 86 0.46 -24.22 -36.69
CA GLY A 86 -0.54 -23.33 -37.30
C GLY A 86 -1.01 -22.19 -36.40
N GLU A 87 -0.77 -20.96 -36.87
CA GLU A 87 -1.49 -19.72 -36.53
C GLU A 87 -1.23 -19.20 -35.09
N GLY A 88 -0.46 -18.13 -34.87
CA GLY A 88 -0.62 -16.83 -35.50
C GLY A 88 -1.66 -15.98 -34.76
N GLU A 89 -1.54 -15.80 -33.44
CA GLU A 89 -2.28 -14.74 -32.75
C GLU A 89 -1.45 -14.12 -31.63
N SER A 90 -1.05 -12.87 -31.84
CA SER A 90 -0.47 -12.01 -30.83
C SER A 90 -1.52 -11.73 -29.74
N ILE A 91 -1.41 -12.40 -28.60
CA ILE A 91 -2.08 -11.95 -27.38
C ILE A 91 -1.20 -10.86 -26.75
N ASP A 92 -1.16 -9.72 -27.42
CA ASP A 92 -1.03 -8.43 -26.79
C ASP A 92 -2.45 -7.92 -26.62
N THR A 93 -3.04 -8.05 -25.43
CA THR A 93 -3.85 -6.99 -24.79
C THR A 93 -4.64 -7.46 -23.56
N VAL A 94 -4.62 -6.56 -22.55
CA VAL A 94 -5.54 -6.36 -21.41
C VAL A 94 -5.54 -7.44 -20.30
N SER A 95 -5.26 -7.15 -19.03
CA SER A 95 -5.56 -5.94 -18.29
C SER A 95 -4.49 -5.66 -17.25
N GLU A 96 -3.77 -4.58 -17.51
CA GLU A 96 -3.30 -3.62 -16.52
C GLU A 96 -4.48 -3.21 -15.62
N VAL A 97 -4.87 -4.10 -14.70
CA VAL A 97 -5.46 -3.65 -13.45
C VAL A 97 -4.26 -3.32 -12.59
N GLU A 98 -3.81 -2.07 -12.71
CA GLU A 98 -3.20 -1.32 -11.63
C GLU A 98 -4.12 -1.41 -10.40
N GLY A 99 -4.12 -2.58 -9.76
CA GLY A 99 -4.74 -2.81 -8.47
C GLY A 99 -3.85 -2.14 -7.46
N GLN A 100 -3.93 -0.81 -7.42
CA GLN A 100 -3.35 0.12 -6.46
C GLN A 100 -2.63 -0.62 -5.35
N TYR A 101 -1.37 -0.97 -5.60
CA TYR A 101 -0.45 -1.31 -4.54
C TYR A 101 -0.35 -0.02 -3.75
N LYS A 102 -1.17 0.11 -2.70
CA LYS A 102 -0.98 1.12 -1.69
C LYS A 102 0.32 0.75 -1.00
N GLN A 103 1.43 1.10 -1.65
CA GLN A 103 2.68 1.36 -0.99
C GLN A 103 2.30 2.27 0.17
N GLY A 104 2.35 1.73 1.39
CA GLY A 104 2.58 2.52 2.58
C GLY A 104 3.98 3.13 2.51
N ASN A 105 4.29 3.88 1.44
CA ASN A 105 5.39 4.80 1.38
C ASN A 105 4.83 6.14 1.87
N ASN A 106 5.36 6.54 3.00
CA ASN A 106 5.29 7.89 3.52
C ASN A 106 6.02 8.84 2.55
N THR A 107 5.37 9.28 1.47
CA THR A 107 5.69 10.54 0.80
C THR A 107 4.44 11.12 0.16
N CYS A 108 4.40 12.44 0.10
CA CYS A 108 3.24 13.29 -0.10
C CYS A 108 2.74 13.39 -1.56
N GLN A 109 1.40 13.44 -1.72
CA GLN A 109 0.57 14.09 -2.78
C GLN A 109 0.50 13.38 -4.15
N GLU A 110 -0.67 13.06 -4.71
CA GLU A 110 -1.70 13.95 -5.32
C GLU A 110 -3.17 13.68 -4.82
N PRO A 111 -4.19 14.52 -5.13
CA PRO A 111 -5.15 15.03 -4.17
C PRO A 111 -6.52 14.39 -4.35
N THR A 112 -6.74 13.21 -3.77
CA THR A 112 -8.10 12.67 -3.63
C THR A 112 -8.80 13.33 -2.43
N GLY A 113 -9.22 14.60 -2.54
CA GLY A 113 -10.19 15.30 -1.65
C GLY A 113 -9.99 15.27 -0.12
N ARG A 114 -8.95 14.61 0.37
CA ARG A 114 -8.72 14.33 1.79
C ARG A 114 -7.75 15.37 2.28
N LYS A 115 -8.26 16.30 3.10
CA LYS A 115 -7.48 17.33 3.78
C LYS A 115 -6.21 16.71 4.38
N SER A 116 -5.05 17.24 3.98
CA SER A 116 -3.74 16.84 4.51
C SER A 116 -3.73 16.97 6.04
N LYS A 117 -2.93 16.12 6.72
CA LYS A 117 -2.73 16.23 8.17
C LYS A 117 -2.28 17.64 8.58
N ALA A 118 -1.46 18.30 7.74
CA ALA A 118 -1.08 19.71 7.95
C ALA A 118 -2.26 20.68 7.83
N GLN A 119 -3.15 20.48 6.86
CA GLN A 119 -4.37 21.27 6.71
C GLN A 119 -5.32 21.08 7.91
N LYS A 120 -5.49 19.85 8.41
CA LYS A 120 -6.28 19.59 9.63
C LYS A 120 -5.73 20.33 10.85
N ARG A 121 -4.40 20.34 11.04
CA ARG A 121 -3.74 21.10 12.12
C ARG A 121 -3.98 22.61 12.00
N ARG A 122 -3.88 23.17 10.79
CA ARG A 122 -4.11 24.60 10.54
C ARG A 122 -5.55 25.00 10.86
N VAL A 123 -6.54 24.20 10.44
CA VAL A 123 -7.96 24.44 10.75
C VAL A 123 -8.22 24.40 12.25
N HIS A 124 -7.70 23.38 12.95
CA HIS A 124 -7.85 23.28 14.40
C HIS A 124 -7.22 24.46 15.16
N LEU A 125 -6.00 24.85 14.78
CA LEU A 125 -5.32 26.00 15.39
C LEU A 125 -6.05 27.32 15.11
N SER A 126 -6.62 27.49 13.91
CA SER A 126 -7.44 28.66 13.58
C SER A 126 -8.71 28.73 14.40
N SER A 127 -9.38 27.59 14.61
CA SER A 127 -10.59 27.51 15.43
C SER A 127 -10.32 27.77 16.92
N ILE A 128 -9.19 27.30 17.46
CA ILE A 128 -8.77 27.61 18.83
C ILE A 128 -8.53 29.11 18.98
N LYS A 129 -7.76 29.72 18.06
CA LYS A 129 -7.45 31.15 18.10
C LYS A 129 -8.69 32.02 18.00
N SER A 130 -9.64 31.67 17.13
CA SER A 130 -10.90 32.42 17.01
C SER A 130 -11.73 32.30 18.28
N CYS A 131 -11.82 31.10 18.87
CA CYS A 131 -12.54 30.87 20.13
C CYS A 131 -11.94 31.68 21.29
N THR A 132 -10.61 31.67 21.45
CA THR A 132 -9.94 32.47 22.48
C THR A 132 -10.16 33.96 22.27
N SER A 133 -10.06 34.44 21.01
CA SER A 133 -10.31 35.85 20.70
C SER A 133 -11.75 36.25 21.00
N GLN A 134 -12.72 35.39 20.66
CA GLN A 134 -14.13 35.65 20.91
C GLN A 134 -14.43 35.72 22.41
N PHE A 135 -13.87 34.79 23.20
CA PHE A 135 -13.99 34.79 24.65
C PHE A 135 -13.40 36.06 25.30
N VAL A 136 -12.25 36.54 24.81
CA VAL A 136 -11.64 37.78 25.31
C VAL A 136 -12.52 39.00 25.00
N MET A 137 -13.14 39.06 23.82
CA MET A 137 -14.04 40.17 23.51
C MET A 137 -15.35 40.09 24.31
N GLU A 138 -15.93 38.91 24.47
CA GLU A 138 -17.18 38.69 25.22
C GLU A 138 -17.02 39.03 26.71
N THR A 139 -15.89 38.62 27.30
CA THR A 139 -15.56 39.01 28.67
C THR A 139 -15.40 40.52 28.79
N SER A 140 -14.67 41.17 27.86
CA SER A 140 -14.53 42.64 27.84
C SER A 140 -15.88 43.36 27.76
N THR A 141 -16.80 42.91 26.90
CA THR A 141 -18.12 43.55 26.76
C THR A 141 -18.97 43.41 28.02
N MET A 142 -18.90 42.26 28.71
CA MET A 142 -19.62 42.05 29.98
C MET A 142 -19.15 43.03 31.06
N TYR A 143 -17.83 43.25 31.19
CA TYR A 143 -17.28 44.18 32.17
C TYR A 143 -17.70 45.63 31.89
N ASP A 144 -17.71 46.05 30.62
CA ASP A 144 -18.14 47.40 30.23
C ASP A 144 -19.64 47.65 30.48
N GLU A 145 -20.48 46.62 30.37
CA GLU A 145 -21.93 46.73 30.65
C GLU A 145 -22.22 46.87 32.15
N THR A 146 -21.45 46.20 33.00
CA THR A 146 -21.62 46.32 34.48
C THR A 146 -21.24 47.70 35.02
N SER A 147 -20.31 48.41 34.35
CA SER A 147 -19.92 49.78 34.72
C SER A 147 -20.97 50.85 34.37
N LYS A 148 -21.95 50.55 33.49
CA LYS A 148 -22.94 51.53 33.01
C LYS A 148 -24.26 51.54 33.77
N ASN A 149 -24.45 50.60 34.71
CA ASN A 149 -25.63 50.54 35.56
C ASN A 149 -25.27 51.02 36.97
N PRO A 150 -25.41 52.32 37.30
CA PRO A 150 -25.25 52.77 38.67
C PRO A 150 -26.36 52.10 39.50
N ILE A 151 -25.96 51.20 40.40
CA ILE A 151 -26.84 50.66 41.44
C ILE A 151 -27.39 51.87 42.17
N LYS A 152 -28.65 52.24 41.88
CA LYS A 152 -29.38 53.25 42.64
C LYS A 152 -29.57 52.67 44.03
N SER A 153 -28.60 52.92 44.90
CA SER A 153 -28.69 52.76 46.34
C SER A 153 -29.89 53.59 46.78
N LYS A 154 -31.01 52.92 47.03
CA LYS A 154 -32.15 53.51 47.71
C LYS A 154 -31.79 53.52 49.20
N PHE A 155 -31.52 54.72 49.69
CA PHE A 155 -31.53 55.03 51.12
C PHE A 155 -32.97 55.10 51.61
#